data_AF-A0A6M0BUN8-F1
#
_entry.id   AF-A0A6M0BUN8-F1
#
_cell.length_a   1.000
_cell.length_b   1.000
_cell.length_c   1.000
_cell.angle_alpha   90.00
_cell.angle_beta   90.00
_cell.angle_gamma   90.00
#
_symmetry.space_group_name_H-M   'P 1'
#
loop_
_entity.id
_entity.type
_entity.pdbx_description
1 polymer ?
#
loop_
_entity_poly.entity_id
_entity_poly.type
_entity_poly.pdbx_seq_one_letter_code
_entity_poly.pdbx_strand_id
1 'polypeptide(L)'
;MKDNQQIELLKAILNELHKQTELLEKLVQSTNSTKSKQKATSSNQKRKILGTIIKVKIHVTKNGDEMAFLTILNHHNEERSLTIFPQLFEKHGNQLKEGSGIEGIGKIDENGQSCVVESISKIKEPAEESEPPLDF
;
A
#
# COMPACT_ATOMS: atom_id res chain seq x y z
N MET A 1 -3.23 38.05 48.78
CA MET A 1 -2.89 36.65 49.15
C MET A 1 -3.32 35.62 48.10
N LYS A 2 -4.44 35.80 47.39
CA LYS A 2 -4.89 34.87 46.32
C LYS A 2 -4.02 34.92 45.06
N ASP A 3 -3.41 36.05 44.76
CA ASP A 3 -2.64 36.25 43.53
C ASP A 3 -1.32 35.46 43.50
N ASN A 4 -0.66 35.31 44.65
CA ASN A 4 0.58 34.51 44.74
C ASN A 4 0.31 33.01 44.55
N GLN A 5 -0.84 32.51 45.01
CA GLN A 5 -1.24 31.11 44.80
C GLN A 5 -1.58 30.84 43.32
N GLN A 6 -2.20 31.81 42.63
CA GLN A 6 -2.45 31.70 41.19
C GLN A 6 -1.14 31.73 40.39
N ILE A 7 -0.17 32.56 40.79
CA ILE A 7 1.15 32.61 40.14
C ILE A 7 1.91 31.28 40.34
N GLU A 8 1.86 30.69 41.52
CA GLU A 8 2.46 29.37 41.78
C GLU A 8 1.80 28.26 40.96
N LEU A 9 0.46 28.28 40.86
CA LEU A 9 -0.28 27.32 40.04
C LEU A 9 0.09 27.46 38.55
N LEU A 10 0.19 28.69 38.03
CA LEU A 10 0.60 28.94 36.66
C LEU A 10 2.03 28.46 36.38
N LYS A 11 2.96 28.63 37.33
CA LYS A 11 4.33 28.10 37.23
C LYS A 11 4.35 26.56 37.22
N ALA A 12 3.50 25.93 38.02
CA ALA A 12 3.38 24.47 38.05
C ALA A 12 2.85 23.92 36.72
N ILE A 13 1.82 24.57 36.14
CA ILE A 13 1.25 24.20 34.84
C ILE A 13 2.30 24.37 33.72
N LEU A 14 3.03 25.49 33.72
CA LEU A 14 4.06 25.75 32.72
C LEU A 14 5.18 24.71 32.76
N ASN A 15 5.63 24.32 33.96
CA ASN A 15 6.65 23.28 34.12
C ASN A 15 6.15 21.91 33.64
N GLU A 16 4.89 21.58 33.89
CA GLU A 16 4.34 20.30 33.43
C GLU A 16 4.18 20.27 31.91
N LEU A 17 3.77 21.38 31.29
CA LEU A 17 3.74 21.52 29.83
C LEU A 17 5.14 21.36 29.21
N HIS A 18 6.19 21.95 29.81
CA HIS A 18 7.56 21.76 29.32
C HIS A 18 8.00 20.30 29.36
N LYS A 19 7.66 19.54 30.42
CA LYS A 19 7.96 18.10 30.48
C LYS A 19 7.24 17.32 29.39
N GLN A 20 5.98 17.64 29.13
CA GLN A 20 5.21 16.98 28.06
C GLN A 20 5.80 17.26 26.68
N THR A 21 6.24 18.49 26.41
CA THR A 21 6.92 18.84 25.15
C THR A 21 8.24 18.09 24.99
N GLU A 22 9.05 17.99 26.05
CA GLU A 22 10.31 17.25 26.01
C GLU A 22 10.09 15.74 25.77
N LEU A 23 9.04 15.17 26.35
CA LEU A 23 8.64 13.78 26.10
C LEU A 23 8.17 13.58 24.65
N LEU A 24 7.40 14.52 24.10
CA LEU A 24 6.99 14.49 22.69
C LEU A 24 8.19 14.58 21.74
N GLU A 25 9.17 15.44 22.02
CA GLU A 25 10.40 15.53 21.23
C GLU A 25 11.21 14.21 21.27
N LYS A 26 11.31 13.59 22.45
CA LYS A 26 11.93 12.26 22.61
C LYS A 26 11.17 11.17 21.85
N LEU A 27 9.84 11.24 21.77
CA LEU A 27 9.01 10.33 20.97
C LEU A 27 9.19 10.58 19.46
N VAL A 28 9.29 11.83 19.01
CA VAL A 28 9.57 12.17 17.61
C VAL A 28 10.98 11.70 17.20
N GLN A 29 11.97 11.84 18.08
CA GLN A 29 13.33 11.35 17.83
C GLN A 29 13.41 9.81 17.80
N SER A 30 12.64 9.11 18.65
CA SER A 30 12.60 7.63 18.64
C SER A 30 11.80 7.06 17.47
N THR A 31 10.74 7.73 17.00
CA THR A 31 10.03 7.36 15.77
C THR A 31 10.86 7.64 14.51
N ASN A 32 11.72 8.67 14.50
CA ASN A 32 12.65 8.92 13.39
C ASN A 32 13.94 8.08 13.45
N SER A 33 14.27 7.48 14.60
CA SER A 33 15.44 6.59 14.74
C SER A 33 15.18 5.14 14.29
N THR A 34 13.96 4.80 13.88
CA THR A 34 13.69 3.58 13.09
C THR A 34 13.89 3.78 11.58
N LYS A 35 14.27 4.98 11.12
CA LYS A 35 14.66 5.27 9.73
C LYS A 35 16.17 5.38 9.48
N SER A 36 17.02 4.86 10.37
CA SER A 36 18.45 4.74 10.06
C SER A 36 19.06 3.49 10.70
N LYS A 37 19.61 2.61 9.86
CA LYS A 37 20.18 1.28 10.15
C LYS A 37 19.20 0.10 10.20
N GLN A 38 18.13 0.12 9.40
CA GLN A 38 17.91 -1.08 8.61
C GLN A 38 18.97 -1.08 7.51
N LYS A 39 20.06 -1.76 7.84
CA LYS A 39 21.02 -2.34 6.91
C LYS A 39 20.26 -2.65 5.62
N ALA A 40 20.70 -2.09 4.50
CA ALA A 40 20.28 -2.47 3.17
C ALA A 40 20.61 -3.96 2.95
N THR A 41 19.82 -4.84 3.57
CA THR A 41 19.48 -6.11 2.99
C THR A 41 18.41 -5.75 1.99
N SER A 42 18.86 -5.41 0.79
CA SER A 42 18.16 -5.58 -0.47
C SER A 42 17.73 -7.05 -0.56
N SER A 43 16.78 -7.42 0.29
CA SER A 43 16.09 -8.67 0.16
C SER A 43 15.21 -8.43 -1.04
N ASN A 44 15.44 -9.25 -2.05
CA ASN A 44 14.66 -9.44 -3.27
C ASN A 44 13.23 -9.93 -2.91
N GLN A 45 12.61 -9.33 -1.88
CA GLN A 45 11.40 -9.80 -1.24
C GLN A 45 10.24 -9.50 -2.17
N LYS A 46 9.84 -10.57 -2.85
CA LYS A 46 8.60 -10.59 -3.61
C LYS A 46 7.45 -10.42 -2.61
N ARG A 47 6.53 -9.53 -2.92
CA ARG A 47 5.31 -9.33 -2.15
C ARG A 47 4.11 -9.68 -2.99
N LYS A 48 3.10 -10.20 -2.32
CA LYS A 48 1.79 -10.47 -2.89
C LYS A 48 0.97 -9.18 -2.86
N ILE A 49 0.28 -8.92 -3.96
CA ILE A 49 -0.56 -7.75 -4.19
C ILE A 49 -1.91 -8.25 -4.65
N LEU A 50 -2.97 -7.69 -4.07
CA LEU A 50 -4.35 -8.03 -4.38
C LEU A 50 -5.09 -6.73 -4.66
N GLY A 51 -5.88 -6.70 -5.73
CA GLY A 51 -6.72 -5.56 -6.03
C GLY A 51 -7.51 -5.70 -7.32
N THR A 52 -8.37 -4.72 -7.55
CA THR A 52 -9.19 -4.62 -8.75
C THR A 52 -8.50 -3.70 -9.76
N ILE A 53 -8.38 -4.15 -11.01
CA ILE A 53 -7.82 -3.32 -12.08
C ILE A 53 -8.79 -2.16 -12.35
N ILE A 54 -8.32 -0.92 -12.18
CA ILE A 54 -9.08 0.29 -12.49
C ILE A 54 -8.62 0.97 -13.78
N LYS A 55 -7.41 0.62 -14.26
CA LYS A 55 -6.85 1.17 -15.48
C LYS A 55 -5.91 0.19 -16.15
N VAL A 56 -6.02 0.07 -17.48
CA VAL A 56 -5.08 -0.71 -18.30
C VAL A 56 -4.46 0.19 -19.38
N LYS A 57 -3.13 0.22 -19.45
CA LYS A 57 -2.39 0.88 -20.52
C LYS A 57 -1.44 -0.10 -21.17
N ILE A 58 -1.77 -0.51 -22.39
CA ILE A 58 -0.90 -1.37 -23.22
C ILE A 58 0.19 -0.51 -23.87
N HIS A 59 1.40 -1.03 -23.94
CA HIS A 59 2.53 -0.40 -24.58
C HIS A 59 3.31 -1.41 -25.42
N VAL A 60 3.57 -1.06 -26.68
CA VAL A 60 4.41 -1.86 -27.57
C VAL A 60 5.87 -1.47 -27.33
N THR A 61 6.70 -2.44 -26.98
CA THR A 61 8.13 -2.25 -26.75
C THR A 61 8.87 -1.99 -28.06
N LYS A 62 10.13 -1.56 -27.97
CA LYS A 62 10.99 -1.35 -29.16
C LYS A 62 11.18 -2.61 -30.01
N ASN A 63 11.00 -3.79 -29.42
CA ASN A 63 11.15 -5.07 -30.09
C ASN A 63 9.85 -5.56 -30.74
N GLY A 64 8.74 -4.82 -30.60
CA GLY A 64 7.42 -5.19 -31.10
C GLY A 64 6.57 -5.99 -30.11
N ASP A 65 7.13 -6.41 -28.97
CA ASP A 65 6.38 -7.14 -27.95
C ASP A 65 5.45 -6.22 -27.15
N GLU A 66 4.28 -6.70 -26.75
CA GLU A 66 3.34 -5.93 -25.93
C GLU A 66 3.59 -6.11 -24.43
N MET A 67 3.56 -5.01 -23.68
CA MET A 67 3.56 -4.99 -22.22
C MET A 67 2.39 -4.15 -21.70
N ALA A 68 2.07 -4.27 -20.42
CA ALA A 68 0.99 -3.48 -19.82
C ALA A 68 1.41 -2.79 -18.53
N PHE A 69 0.96 -1.54 -18.38
CA PHE A 69 0.91 -0.83 -17.12
C PHE A 69 -0.52 -0.88 -16.60
N LEU A 70 -0.70 -1.46 -15.42
CA LEU A 70 -2.01 -1.50 -14.76
C LEU A 70 -2.01 -0.55 -13.58
N THR A 71 -3.18 0.03 -13.30
CA THR A 71 -3.45 0.59 -11.98
C THR A 71 -4.47 -0.29 -11.30
N ILE A 72 -4.18 -0.71 -10.08
CA ILE A 72 -5.11 -1.45 -9.24
C ILE A 72 -5.55 -0.60 -8.06
N LEU A 73 -6.75 -0.89 -7.57
CA LEU A 73 -7.25 -0.40 -6.30
C LEU A 73 -7.26 -1.56 -5.30
N ASN A 74 -6.62 -1.37 -4.14
CA ASN A 74 -6.68 -2.35 -3.05
C ASN A 74 -7.93 -2.14 -2.17
N HIS A 75 -8.12 -3.00 -1.17
CA HIS A 75 -9.24 -2.93 -0.24
C HIS A 75 -9.21 -1.70 0.70
N HIS A 76 -8.09 -0.97 0.75
CA HIS A 76 -7.95 0.30 1.48
C HIS A 76 -8.16 1.52 0.57
N ASN A 77 -8.66 1.32 -0.66
CA ASN A 77 -8.78 2.35 -1.69
C ASN A 77 -7.45 3.04 -2.05
N GLU A 78 -6.32 2.36 -1.86
CA GLU A 78 -5.04 2.85 -2.34
C GLU A 78 -4.78 2.38 -3.76
N GLU A 79 -4.36 3.32 -4.61
CA GLU A 79 -3.93 3.00 -5.97
C GLU A 79 -2.49 2.49 -5.98
N ARG A 80 -2.23 1.44 -6.76
CA ARG A 80 -0.87 0.98 -7.05
C ARG A 80 -0.66 0.74 -8.53
N SER A 81 0.53 1.09 -8.99
CA SER A 81 0.96 0.88 -10.37
C SER A 81 1.63 -0.48 -10.50
N LEU A 82 1.18 -1.30 -11.45
CA LEU A 82 1.78 -2.59 -11.77
C LEU A 82 2.38 -2.53 -13.17
N THR A 83 3.59 -3.08 -13.31
CA THR A 83 4.22 -3.30 -14.62
C THR A 83 4.22 -4.78 -14.94
N ILE A 84 3.65 -5.14 -16.07
CA ILE A 84 3.57 -6.51 -16.59
C ILE A 84 4.39 -6.56 -17.87
N PHE A 85 5.49 -7.31 -17.81
CA PHE A 85 6.39 -7.51 -18.95
C PHE A 85 5.80 -8.46 -20.00
N PRO A 86 6.32 -8.43 -21.24
CA PRO A 86 5.68 -9.13 -22.35
C PRO A 86 5.44 -10.62 -22.16
N GLN A 87 6.40 -11.34 -21.58
CA GLN A 87 6.25 -12.78 -21.33
C GLN A 87 5.06 -13.12 -20.41
N LEU A 88 4.73 -12.23 -19.48
CA LEU A 88 3.59 -12.39 -18.58
C LEU A 88 2.30 -11.87 -19.23
N PHE A 89 2.41 -10.79 -20.01
CA PHE A 89 1.28 -10.22 -20.75
C PHE A 89 0.77 -11.16 -21.85
N GLU A 90 1.64 -11.83 -22.58
CA GLU A 90 1.26 -12.81 -23.60
C GLU A 90 0.40 -13.95 -23.02
N LYS A 91 0.74 -14.39 -21.79
CA LYS A 91 0.04 -15.49 -21.11
C LYS A 91 -1.28 -15.07 -20.49
N HIS A 92 -1.36 -13.85 -19.95
CA HIS A 92 -2.48 -13.43 -19.11
C HIS A 92 -3.24 -12.20 -19.64
N GLY A 93 -2.78 -11.56 -20.72
CA GLY A 93 -3.28 -10.28 -21.22
C GLY A 93 -4.79 -10.28 -21.48
N ASN A 94 -5.32 -11.39 -22.00
CA ASN A 94 -6.76 -11.57 -22.23
C ASN A 94 -7.60 -11.50 -20.94
N GLN A 95 -6.98 -11.72 -19.78
CA GLN A 95 -7.61 -11.70 -18.46
C GLN A 95 -7.45 -10.34 -17.75
N LEU A 96 -6.58 -9.45 -18.26
CA LEU A 96 -6.27 -8.16 -17.65
C LEU A 96 -7.20 -7.07 -18.19
N LYS A 97 -8.42 -7.02 -17.64
CA LYS A 97 -9.42 -6.03 -18.00
C LYS A 97 -9.80 -5.17 -16.79
N GLU A 98 -10.17 -3.93 -17.04
CA GLU A 98 -10.74 -3.06 -16.01
C GLU A 98 -11.96 -3.74 -15.34
N GLY A 99 -12.09 -3.56 -14.03
CA GLY A 99 -13.06 -4.23 -13.19
C GLY A 99 -12.67 -5.64 -12.73
N SER A 100 -11.62 -6.26 -13.30
CA SER A 100 -11.21 -7.61 -12.89
C SER A 100 -10.35 -7.60 -11.62
N GLY A 101 -10.66 -8.51 -10.69
CA GLY A 101 -9.84 -8.79 -9.52
C GLY A 101 -8.61 -9.64 -9.86
N ILE A 102 -7.44 -9.19 -9.44
CA ILE A 102 -6.17 -9.88 -9.68
C ILE A 102 -5.34 -10.06 -8.41
N GLU A 103 -4.58 -11.14 -8.41
CA GLU A 103 -3.51 -11.41 -7.47
C GLU A 103 -2.18 -11.40 -8.23
N GLY A 104 -1.27 -10.51 -7.84
CA GLY A 104 0.07 -10.42 -8.41
C GLY A 104 1.14 -10.73 -7.36
N ILE A 105 2.22 -11.39 -7.76
CA ILE A 105 3.44 -11.53 -6.95
C ILE A 105 4.57 -10.83 -7.68
N GLY A 106 5.25 -9.91 -7.01
CA GLY A 106 6.27 -9.10 -7.65
C GLY A 106 7.14 -8.33 -6.68
N LYS A 107 8.09 -7.57 -7.25
CA LYS A 107 8.97 -6.69 -6.48
C LYS A 107 8.33 -5.32 -6.39
N ILE A 108 8.20 -4.81 -5.17
CA ILE A 108 7.69 -3.47 -4.92
C ILE A 108 8.87 -2.51 -4.82
N ASP A 109 8.70 -1.29 -5.33
CA ASP A 109 9.68 -0.22 -5.14
C ASP A 109 9.84 0.20 -3.67
N GLU A 110 10.83 1.04 -3.39
CA GLU A 110 11.11 1.53 -2.04
C GLU A 110 9.96 2.35 -1.45
N ASN A 111 9.13 2.94 -2.31
CA ASN A 111 8.00 3.81 -1.93
C ASN A 111 6.69 3.04 -1.72
N GLY A 112 6.61 1.76 -2.07
CA GLY A 112 5.39 0.97 -2.00
C GLY A 112 4.37 1.23 -3.12
N GLN A 113 4.69 2.10 -4.09
CA GLN A 113 3.73 2.64 -5.05
C GLN A 113 3.71 1.88 -6.38
N SER A 114 4.86 1.36 -6.79
CA SER A 114 4.99 0.60 -8.03
C SER A 114 5.44 -0.83 -7.77
N CYS A 115 4.96 -1.76 -8.58
CA CYS A 115 5.36 -3.15 -8.53
C CYS A 115 5.64 -3.72 -9.92
N VAL A 116 6.77 -4.39 -10.03
CA VAL A 116 7.11 -5.23 -11.18
C VAL A 116 6.60 -6.64 -10.92
N VAL A 117 5.59 -7.05 -11.68
CA VAL A 117 4.89 -8.32 -11.48
C VAL A 117 5.66 -9.45 -12.16
N GLU A 118 5.90 -10.52 -11.41
CA GLU A 118 6.57 -11.74 -11.91
C GLU A 118 5.59 -12.90 -12.14
N SER A 119 4.46 -12.91 -11.41
CA SER A 119 3.39 -13.90 -11.55
C SER A 119 2.04 -13.26 -11.28
N ILE A 120 1.00 -13.71 -11.99
CA ILE A 120 -0.37 -13.21 -11.85
C ILE A 120 -1.38 -14.36 -11.87
N SER A 121 -2.40 -14.25 -11.04
CA SER A 121 -3.56 -15.13 -11.02
C SER A 121 -4.85 -14.31 -10.90
N LYS A 122 -5.93 -14.84 -11.46
CA LYS A 122 -7.26 -14.22 -11.33
C LYS A 122 -7.84 -14.58 -9.97
N ILE A 123 -8.42 -13.59 -9.29
CA ILE A 123 -9.19 -13.87 -8.08
C ILE A 123 -10.52 -14.46 -8.54
N LYS A 124 -10.83 -15.68 -8.09
CA LYS A 124 -12.12 -16.31 -8.35
C LYS A 124 -13.13 -15.56 -7.47
N GLU A 125 -14.13 -14.92 -8.10
CA GLU A 125 -15.24 -14.35 -7.34
C GLU A 125 -15.90 -15.47 -6.53
N PRO A 126 -16.27 -15.22 -5.26
CA PRO A 126 -17.07 -16.18 -4.51
C PRO A 126 -18.36 -16.39 -5.30
N ALA A 127 -18.64 -17.64 -5.66
CA ALA A 127 -19.91 -17.98 -6.29
C ALA A 127 -21.01 -17.53 -5.33
N GLU A 128 -21.85 -16.60 -5.76
CA GLU A 128 -23.06 -16.25 -5.02
C GLU A 128 -23.82 -17.56 -4.77
N GLU A 129 -24.04 -17.88 -3.50
CA GLU A 129 -24.91 -18.96 -3.11
C GLU A 129 -26.30 -18.61 -3.67
N SER A 130 -26.66 -19.26 -4.78
CA SER A 130 -28.00 -19.15 -5.33
C SER A 130 -28.98 -19.60 -4.26
N GLU A 131 -29.79 -18.70 -3.73
CA GLU A 131 -30.88 -19.07 -2.82
C GLU A 131 -31.73 -20.15 -3.50
N PRO A 132 -32.05 -21.26 -2.80
CA PRO A 132 -32.90 -22.28 -3.37
C PRO A 132 -34.27 -21.66 -3.72
N PRO A 133 -34.89 -22.07 -4.83
CA PRO A 133 -36.21 -21.56 -5.21
C PRO A 133 -37.19 -21.82 -4.06
N LEU A 134 -37.92 -20.78 -3.66
CA LEU A 134 -39.05 -20.90 -2.74
C LEU A 134 -40.18 -21.61 -3.47
N ASP A 135 -40.38 -22.89 -3.18
CA ASP A 135 -41.58 -23.62 -3.57
C ASP A 135 -42.77 -23.05 -2.75
N PHE A 136 -43.73 -22.45 -3.45
CA PHE A 136 -45.00 -21.95 -2.90
C PHE A 136 -46.13 -22.95 -3.17
#